data_AF-Q4DER7-F1
#
_entry.id   AF-Q4DER7-F1
#
_cell.length_a   1.000
_cell.length_b   1.000
_cell.length_c   1.000
_cell.angle_alpha   90.00
_cell.angle_beta   90.00
_cell.angle_gamma   90.00
#
_symmetry.space_group_name_H-M   'P 1'
#
loop_
_entity.id
_entity.type
_entity.pdbx_description
1 polymer ?
#
loop_
_entity_poly.entity_id
_entity_poly.type
_entity_poly.pdbx_seq_one_letter_code
_entity_poly.pdbx_strand_id
1 'polypeptide(L)'
;MRRVLLFRNRVDFVATLLQQGRLADMLMLQHFTSRTPQKPPAGNAAERNSGGTKVSVGETSRRALLTRCEAVKAKAMSTPCTDWLADAYGSGEWCALSESRDMVRVVASDNDPTRVKLRGTFPVLVQEGSSPASVRLAASKESGEALIVTVPLVQSGEKVRSSAIGGGIRAVTLKEADGSVVSDAATSVDAFAAEQNILSAAVCSGILGKLEEICALHATHTVRYDALLVRNPAVQKRLSQLACARFSLDALSSFVASAAVDEPMPLVESVALRMHAKHALAIGMGSARDIIHGTAMLKASPHRSKPERLIDYPYAQQLFASERYVLSSLGASSAAETMRHFTPLLMQPQTHMPAGVQGPLASLLLGGKGGNVNLAAPHANLRVSAAFLEKDIAAMLQRIQQQKKRADPLFVMAIAQYVAELFANTAVVYRTTASLTHEDDSAPRDWLLTQAFCADSSARRATILCEWDLSSAARKAIGKAADLNGCTTHPVELMNAEPARKPKVPSKSAAASVTQEAN
;
A
#
# COMPACT_ATOMS: atom_id res chain seq x y z
N MET A 1 26.24 -8.82 25.94
CA MET A 1 24.87 -9.15 25.47
C MET A 1 24.91 -9.51 23.99
N ARG A 2 24.79 -10.80 23.66
CA ARG A 2 24.89 -11.31 22.28
C ARG A 2 23.63 -10.92 21.49
N ARG A 3 23.71 -9.90 20.63
CA ARG A 3 22.72 -9.70 19.55
C ARG A 3 22.88 -10.87 18.58
N VAL A 4 21.96 -11.82 18.69
CA VAL A 4 21.95 -13.02 17.86
C VAL A 4 21.68 -12.63 16.41
N LEU A 5 22.67 -12.91 15.56
CA LEU A 5 22.63 -12.88 14.10
C LEU A 5 21.67 -13.97 13.57
N LEU A 6 20.35 -13.76 13.69
CA LEU A 6 19.32 -14.68 13.16
C LEU A 6 18.64 -14.21 11.87
N PHE A 7 19.05 -13.07 11.29
CA PHE A 7 18.37 -12.45 10.16
C PHE A 7 18.90 -12.89 8.78
N ARG A 8 19.21 -14.18 8.57
CA ARG A 8 19.62 -14.66 7.23
C ARG A 8 18.53 -15.34 6.41
N ASN A 9 17.32 -15.47 6.95
CA ASN A 9 16.11 -15.84 6.21
C ASN A 9 14.96 -14.94 6.66
N ARG A 10 14.78 -13.79 6.01
CA ARG A 10 13.66 -12.90 6.29
C ARG A 10 12.36 -13.65 6.04
N VAL A 11 11.46 -13.64 7.01
CA VAL A 11 10.14 -14.27 6.87
C VAL A 11 9.15 -13.18 6.47
N ASP A 12 8.73 -13.23 5.21
CA ASP A 12 7.85 -12.24 4.58
C ASP A 12 6.42 -12.41 5.07
N PHE A 13 5.81 -11.33 5.54
CA PHE A 13 4.47 -11.36 6.13
C PHE A 13 3.44 -11.87 5.11
N VAL A 14 3.45 -11.28 3.91
CA VAL A 14 2.44 -11.57 2.88
C VAL A 14 2.63 -12.96 2.30
N ALA A 15 3.89 -13.32 1.98
CA ALA A 15 4.20 -14.62 1.40
C ALA A 15 3.86 -15.75 2.40
N THR A 16 4.27 -15.59 3.66
CA THR A 16 3.97 -16.57 4.73
C THR A 16 2.48 -16.72 4.95
N LEU A 17 1.74 -15.60 4.98
CA LEU A 17 0.29 -15.65 5.16
C LEU A 17 -0.38 -16.44 4.05
N LEU A 18 -0.06 -16.15 2.78
CA LEU A 18 -0.70 -16.78 1.64
C LEU A 18 -0.28 -18.25 1.46
N GLN A 19 1.02 -18.53 1.55
CA GLN A 19 1.58 -19.85 1.27
C GLN A 19 1.49 -20.81 2.46
N GLN A 20 1.57 -20.32 3.69
CA GLN A 20 1.62 -21.18 4.88
C GLN A 20 0.38 -21.08 5.76
N GLY A 21 -0.47 -20.07 5.53
CA GLY A 21 -1.64 -19.81 6.37
C GLY A 21 -1.26 -19.40 7.79
N ARG A 22 -0.08 -18.76 7.96
CA ARG A 22 0.46 -18.33 9.26
C ARG A 22 0.82 -16.87 9.24
N LEU A 23 0.76 -16.22 10.40
CA LEU A 23 1.24 -14.85 10.56
C LEU A 23 2.73 -14.86 10.86
N ALA A 24 3.50 -14.16 10.02
CA ALA A 24 4.91 -13.83 10.29
C ALA A 24 5.01 -12.39 10.79
N ASP A 25 4.40 -12.14 11.94
CA ASP A 25 4.20 -10.81 12.50
C ASP A 25 5.18 -10.45 13.63
N MET A 26 5.97 -11.43 14.09
CA MET A 26 7.02 -11.21 15.10
C MET A 26 8.03 -10.12 14.71
N LEU A 27 8.37 -10.01 13.43
CA LEU A 27 9.26 -8.94 12.94
C LEU A 27 8.62 -7.56 13.09
N MET A 28 7.30 -7.49 12.88
CA MET A 28 6.54 -6.27 13.02
C MET A 28 6.40 -5.87 14.49
N LEU A 29 6.11 -6.84 15.37
CA LEU A 29 6.13 -6.63 16.82
C LEU A 29 7.50 -6.09 17.26
N GLN A 30 8.59 -6.76 16.88
CA GLN A 30 9.95 -6.33 17.22
C GLN A 30 10.28 -4.93 16.69
N HIS A 31 9.87 -4.60 15.47
CA HIS A 31 10.09 -3.28 14.87
C HIS A 31 9.45 -2.17 15.71
N PHE A 32 8.22 -2.36 16.18
CA PHE A 32 7.53 -1.34 16.97
C PHE A 32 7.96 -1.32 18.43
N THR A 33 8.22 -2.48 19.06
CA THR A 33 8.64 -2.51 20.48
C THR A 33 10.09 -2.08 20.69
N SER A 34 10.97 -2.23 19.68
CA SER A 34 12.38 -1.84 19.78
C SER A 34 12.64 -0.35 19.59
N ARG A 35 11.66 0.41 19.08
CA ARG A 35 11.72 1.87 19.04
C ARG A 35 11.49 2.42 20.45
N THR A 36 12.57 2.65 21.20
CA THR A 36 12.51 3.53 22.37
C THR A 36 12.05 4.93 21.92
N PRO A 37 11.12 5.58 22.65
CA PRO A 37 10.66 6.91 22.29
C PRO A 37 11.85 7.88 22.25
N GLN A 38 12.13 8.44 21.06
CA GLN A 38 13.11 9.50 20.92
C GLN A 38 12.56 10.73 21.66
N LYS A 39 13.10 10.99 22.85
CA LYS A 39 12.96 12.28 23.53
C LYS A 39 13.47 13.36 22.57
N PRO A 40 12.74 14.47 22.33
CA PRO A 40 13.22 15.52 21.44
C PRO A 40 14.58 16.00 21.96
N PRO A 41 15.59 16.19 21.08
CA PRO A 41 16.91 16.61 21.53
C PRO A 41 16.77 18.01 22.13
N ALA A 42 16.88 18.09 23.45
CA ALA A 42 17.11 19.35 24.13
C ALA A 42 18.40 19.94 23.56
N GLY A 43 18.29 21.17 23.06
CA GLY A 43 19.42 21.89 22.47
C GLY A 43 20.62 21.87 23.40
N ASN A 44 21.73 21.39 22.88
CA ASN A 44 23.05 21.95 23.10
C ASN A 44 23.97 21.44 22.00
N ALA A 45 24.34 22.36 21.11
CA ALA A 45 25.47 22.19 20.21
C ALA A 45 26.75 22.19 21.06
N ALA A 46 27.44 21.06 21.12
CA ALA A 46 28.86 21.00 21.42
C ALA A 46 29.42 19.63 21.00
N GLU A 47 30.28 19.68 19.99
CA GLU A 47 31.48 18.86 19.76
C GLU A 47 31.59 17.50 20.45
N ARG A 48 31.71 16.43 19.65
CA ARG A 48 32.62 15.32 19.96
C ARG A 48 33.09 14.59 18.70
N ASN A 49 34.33 14.92 18.34
CA ASN A 49 35.40 14.09 17.81
C ASN A 49 35.11 12.62 17.45
N SER A 50 35.53 12.30 16.22
CA SER A 50 36.51 11.25 15.90
C SER A 50 36.32 9.88 16.55
N GLY A 51 35.58 9.02 15.86
CA GLY A 51 35.61 7.58 16.05
C GLY A 51 35.13 6.90 14.77
N GLY A 52 36.08 6.43 13.95
CA GLY A 52 35.84 5.71 12.70
C GLY A 52 35.03 4.44 12.93
N THR A 53 33.72 4.58 12.94
CA THR A 53 32.80 3.45 12.99
C THR A 53 32.39 3.20 11.55
N LYS A 54 32.76 2.04 11.01
CA LYS A 54 32.26 1.55 9.71
C LYS A 54 30.73 1.51 9.79
N VAL A 55 30.08 2.60 9.37
CA VAL A 55 28.64 2.61 9.12
C VAL A 55 28.44 1.56 8.04
N SER A 56 27.77 0.46 8.41
CA SER A 56 27.52 -0.62 7.46
C SER A 56 26.78 -0.04 6.24
N VAL A 57 27.15 -0.48 5.03
CA VAL A 57 26.58 0.05 3.78
C VAL A 57 25.04 0.06 3.81
N GLY A 58 24.42 -0.96 4.43
CA GLY A 58 22.97 -1.04 4.62
C GLY A 58 22.37 0.07 5.49
N GLU A 59 23.07 0.56 6.51
CA GLU A 59 22.57 1.64 7.36
C GLU A 59 22.56 2.99 6.64
N THR A 60 23.52 3.20 5.73
CA THR A 60 23.58 4.38 4.85
C THR A 60 22.44 4.35 3.82
N SER A 61 22.20 3.21 3.17
CA SER A 61 21.10 3.03 2.21
C SER A 61 19.73 3.18 2.87
N ARG A 62 19.55 2.63 4.09
CA ARG A 62 18.34 2.83 4.91
C ARG A 62 18.06 4.31 5.13
N ARG A 63 19.07 5.05 5.63
CA ARG A 63 18.91 6.47 5.92
C ARG A 63 18.60 7.24 4.65
N ALA A 64 19.23 6.91 3.53
CA ALA A 64 18.93 7.56 2.26
C ALA A 64 17.47 7.35 1.83
N LEU A 65 16.94 6.12 1.90
CA LEU A 65 15.55 5.83 1.55
C LEU A 65 14.56 6.53 2.50
N LEU A 66 14.80 6.49 3.81
CA LEU A 66 13.95 7.18 4.79
C LEU A 66 13.96 8.70 4.59
N THR A 67 15.13 9.29 4.34
CA THR A 67 15.25 10.71 4.02
C THR A 67 14.47 11.06 2.74
N ARG A 68 14.53 10.23 1.70
CA ARG A 68 13.72 10.42 0.48
C ARG A 68 12.23 10.33 0.79
N CYS A 69 11.79 9.36 1.59
CA CYS A 69 10.39 9.22 1.99
C CYS A 69 9.88 10.48 2.69
N GLU A 70 10.64 11.02 3.65
CA GLU A 70 10.27 12.25 4.36
C GLU A 70 10.27 13.48 3.44
N ALA A 71 11.27 13.62 2.56
CA ALA A 71 11.33 14.72 1.60
C ALA A 71 10.11 14.73 0.67
N VAL A 72 9.76 13.56 0.13
CA VAL A 72 8.61 13.42 -0.77
C VAL A 72 7.29 13.62 -0.03
N LYS A 73 7.16 13.10 1.19
CA LYS A 73 6.01 13.33 2.06
C LYS A 73 5.81 14.82 2.33
N ALA A 74 6.87 15.54 2.69
CA ALA A 74 6.83 16.98 2.93
C ALA A 74 6.44 17.76 1.66
N LYS A 75 6.98 17.37 0.51
CA LYS A 75 6.64 17.99 -0.79
C LYS A 75 5.16 17.77 -1.16
N ALA A 76 4.66 16.54 -0.97
CA ALA A 76 3.26 16.22 -1.21
C ALA A 76 2.31 17.01 -0.30
N MET A 77 2.77 17.43 0.89
CA MET A 77 1.99 18.33 1.76
C MET A 77 1.93 19.78 1.25
N SER A 78 2.93 20.24 0.50
CA SER A 78 3.01 21.62 0.00
C SER A 78 2.48 21.81 -1.41
N THR A 79 2.54 20.78 -2.26
CA THR A 79 2.25 20.90 -3.69
C THR A 79 1.20 19.86 -4.09
N PRO A 80 0.00 20.28 -4.52
CA PRO A 80 -0.98 19.37 -5.11
C PRO A 80 -0.50 18.93 -6.50
N CYS A 81 -0.86 17.72 -6.94
CA CYS A 81 -0.40 17.06 -8.20
C CYS A 81 0.99 16.43 -8.16
N THR A 82 1.36 15.73 -9.24
CA THR A 82 2.50 14.79 -9.35
C THR A 82 3.90 15.42 -9.28
N ASP A 83 4.01 16.73 -9.04
CA ASP A 83 5.28 17.45 -8.91
C ASP A 83 6.17 16.88 -7.79
N TRP A 84 5.58 16.23 -6.79
CA TRP A 84 6.33 15.55 -5.71
C TRP A 84 7.18 14.36 -6.18
N LEU A 85 6.95 13.77 -7.36
CA LEU A 85 7.77 12.64 -7.85
C LEU A 85 9.08 13.05 -8.52
N ALA A 86 9.17 14.27 -9.05
CA ALA A 86 10.41 14.71 -9.68
C ALA A 86 11.56 14.68 -8.66
N ASP A 87 11.27 15.06 -7.41
CA ASP A 87 12.24 15.00 -6.31
C ASP A 87 12.42 13.58 -5.77
N ALA A 88 11.40 12.72 -5.86
CA ALA A 88 11.43 11.34 -5.34
C ALA A 88 12.47 10.46 -6.02
N TYR A 89 12.70 10.68 -7.32
CA TYR A 89 13.56 9.84 -8.15
C TYR A 89 14.89 10.48 -8.59
N GLY A 90 15.13 11.73 -8.16
CA GLY A 90 16.38 12.45 -8.39
C GLY A 90 16.28 13.58 -9.41
N SER A 91 17.01 14.67 -9.17
CA SER A 91 17.06 15.82 -10.07
C SER A 91 17.79 15.46 -11.36
N GLY A 92 17.09 15.55 -12.51
CA GLY A 92 17.70 15.51 -13.85
C GLY A 92 17.44 14.25 -14.68
N GLU A 93 16.75 13.24 -14.14
CA GLU A 93 16.32 12.04 -14.87
C GLU A 93 14.84 11.77 -14.55
N TRP A 94 14.01 11.56 -15.57
CA TRP A 94 12.65 11.06 -15.32
C TRP A 94 12.70 9.60 -14.88
N CYS A 95 11.75 9.17 -14.07
CA CYS A 95 11.63 7.78 -13.65
C CYS A 95 10.25 7.24 -14.03
N ALA A 96 10.23 6.23 -14.88
CA ALA A 96 9.01 5.55 -15.27
C ALA A 96 8.50 4.67 -14.13
N LEU A 97 7.19 4.48 -14.03
CA LEU A 97 6.58 3.57 -13.06
C LEU A 97 7.03 2.12 -13.30
N SER A 98 6.99 1.29 -12.26
CA SER A 98 7.38 -0.13 -12.26
C SER A 98 6.62 -0.94 -13.33
N GLU A 99 5.42 -0.47 -13.68
CA GLU A 99 4.54 -0.98 -14.72
C GLU A 99 5.12 -0.86 -16.14
N SER A 100 6.12 0.00 -16.34
CA SER A 100 6.88 0.10 -17.60
C SER A 100 7.46 -1.25 -18.04
N ARG A 101 7.75 -2.14 -17.08
CA ARG A 101 8.20 -3.52 -17.35
C ARG A 101 7.25 -4.28 -18.26
N ASP A 102 5.95 -4.10 -18.11
CA ASP A 102 4.93 -4.80 -18.91
C ASP A 102 4.70 -4.13 -20.26
N MET A 103 4.96 -2.82 -20.36
CA MET A 103 4.62 -1.99 -21.52
C MET A 103 5.78 -1.81 -22.50
N VAL A 104 7.02 -2.03 -22.06
CA VAL A 104 8.22 -1.82 -22.88
C VAL A 104 8.93 -3.15 -23.11
N ARG A 105 9.32 -3.36 -24.37
CA ARG A 105 10.12 -4.49 -24.83
C ARG A 105 11.51 -4.02 -25.23
N VAL A 106 12.51 -4.82 -24.86
CA VAL A 106 13.93 -4.60 -25.15
C VAL A 106 14.44 -5.68 -26.09
N VAL A 107 15.18 -5.24 -27.11
CA VAL A 107 16.02 -6.07 -27.95
C VAL A 107 17.47 -5.68 -27.68
N ALA A 108 18.27 -6.62 -27.16
CA ALA A 108 19.70 -6.41 -26.95
C ALA A 108 20.45 -6.42 -28.29
N SER A 109 21.46 -5.57 -28.42
CA SER A 109 22.33 -5.57 -29.59
C SER A 109 23.29 -6.77 -29.52
N ASP A 110 23.39 -7.53 -30.61
CA ASP A 110 24.29 -8.69 -30.70
C ASP A 110 25.77 -8.31 -30.49
N ASN A 111 26.14 -7.08 -30.85
CA ASN A 111 27.52 -6.58 -30.79
C ASN A 111 27.90 -5.95 -29.44
N ASP A 112 26.92 -5.49 -28.65
CA ASP A 112 27.17 -4.81 -27.37
C ASP A 112 25.97 -5.02 -26.43
N PRO A 113 26.09 -5.92 -25.43
CA PRO A 113 24.98 -6.23 -24.53
C PRO A 113 24.57 -5.07 -23.63
N THR A 114 25.40 -4.02 -23.52
CA THR A 114 25.07 -2.80 -22.76
C THR A 114 24.16 -1.85 -23.53
N ARG A 115 24.05 -2.02 -24.86
CA ARG A 115 23.20 -1.21 -25.74
C ARG A 115 21.97 -1.99 -26.15
N VAL A 116 20.83 -1.35 -25.98
CA VAL A 116 19.52 -1.94 -26.26
C VAL A 116 18.68 -1.05 -27.14
N LYS A 117 17.82 -1.67 -27.95
CA LYS A 117 16.73 -0.99 -28.65
C LYS A 117 15.42 -1.24 -27.92
N LEU A 118 14.66 -0.18 -27.68
CA LEU A 118 13.40 -0.24 -26.94
C LEU A 118 12.20 0.06 -27.84
N ARG A 119 11.10 -0.64 -27.59
CA ARG A 119 9.80 -0.41 -28.21
C ARG A 119 8.69 -0.46 -27.17
N GLY A 120 7.74 0.47 -27.23
CA GLY A 120 6.56 0.48 -26.36
C GLY A 120 6.14 1.90 -25.95
N THR A 121 5.05 1.99 -25.20
CA THR A 121 4.54 3.25 -24.66
C THR A 121 4.30 3.09 -23.18
N PHE A 122 4.86 3.99 -22.37
CA PHE A 122 4.69 3.94 -20.91
C PHE A 122 4.36 5.33 -20.35
N PRO A 123 3.60 5.39 -19.25
CA PRO A 123 3.37 6.64 -18.54
C PRO A 123 4.60 7.01 -17.71
N VAL A 124 4.93 8.30 -17.73
CA VAL A 124 5.93 8.92 -16.86
C VAL A 124 5.32 10.11 -16.18
N LEU A 125 5.72 10.33 -14.94
CA LEU A 125 5.27 11.44 -14.13
C LEU A 125 6.29 12.54 -14.23
N VAL A 126 5.81 13.76 -14.50
CA VAL A 126 6.67 14.89 -14.81
C VAL A 126 6.26 16.08 -13.96
N GLN A 127 7.25 16.87 -13.58
CA GLN A 127 6.98 18.24 -13.15
C GLN A 127 6.62 19.06 -14.39
N GLU A 128 5.53 19.82 -14.31
CA GLU A 128 5.15 20.70 -15.41
C GLU A 128 6.29 21.67 -15.75
N GLY A 129 6.63 21.78 -17.04
CA GLY A 129 7.76 22.59 -17.52
C GLY A 129 9.15 21.95 -17.43
N SER A 130 9.29 20.76 -16.84
CA SER A 130 10.57 20.03 -16.82
C SER A 130 10.85 19.25 -18.11
N SER A 131 12.10 19.23 -18.55
CA SER A 131 12.59 18.43 -19.68
C SER A 131 13.98 17.85 -19.37
N PRO A 132 14.07 16.70 -18.67
CA PRO A 132 15.35 16.08 -18.33
C PRO A 132 16.04 15.50 -19.56
N ALA A 133 17.31 15.14 -19.39
CA ALA A 133 18.10 14.55 -20.46
C ALA A 133 17.71 13.09 -20.76
N SER A 134 17.21 12.36 -19.76
CA SER A 134 16.97 10.93 -19.86
C SER A 134 15.81 10.45 -18.98
N VAL A 135 15.38 9.21 -19.23
CA VAL A 135 14.37 8.49 -18.44
C VAL A 135 14.87 7.09 -18.05
N ARG A 136 14.74 6.75 -16.77
CA ARG A 136 14.99 5.40 -16.23
C ARG A 136 13.70 4.60 -16.23
N LEU A 137 13.75 3.35 -16.68
CA LEU A 137 12.60 2.45 -16.67
C LEU A 137 12.99 0.98 -16.50
N ALA A 138 12.03 0.16 -16.08
CA ALA A 138 12.15 -1.28 -16.16
C ALA A 138 11.57 -1.76 -17.49
N ALA A 139 12.25 -2.65 -18.20
CA ALA A 139 11.79 -3.20 -19.47
C ALA A 139 11.98 -4.71 -19.51
N SER A 140 11.13 -5.40 -20.26
CA SER A 140 11.22 -6.86 -20.41
C SER A 140 11.88 -7.24 -21.73
N LYS A 141 12.80 -8.20 -21.70
CA LYS A 141 13.26 -8.92 -22.90
C LYS A 141 12.14 -9.81 -23.43
N GLU A 142 12.26 -10.26 -24.69
CA GLU A 142 11.35 -11.26 -25.25
C GLU A 142 11.39 -12.60 -24.51
N SER A 143 12.52 -12.93 -23.87
CA SER A 143 12.66 -14.09 -22.99
C SER A 143 11.84 -14.01 -21.68
N GLY A 144 11.26 -12.84 -21.36
CA GLY A 144 10.51 -12.59 -20.12
C GLY A 144 11.36 -12.09 -18.94
N GLU A 145 12.69 -12.08 -19.07
CA GLU A 145 13.58 -11.43 -18.12
C GLU A 145 13.40 -9.90 -18.15
N ALA A 146 13.52 -9.25 -17.00
CA ALA A 146 13.45 -7.80 -16.90
C ALA A 146 14.81 -7.20 -16.57
N LEU A 147 15.03 -5.98 -17.07
CA LEU A 147 16.23 -5.20 -16.84
C LEU A 147 15.87 -3.72 -16.61
N ILE A 148 16.79 -3.00 -15.98
CA ILE A 148 16.71 -1.54 -15.81
C ILE A 148 17.49 -0.88 -16.94
N VAL A 149 16.85 0.06 -17.61
CA VAL A 149 17.41 0.79 -18.75
C VAL A 149 17.27 2.29 -18.53
N THR A 150 18.27 3.03 -18.99
CA THR A 150 18.18 4.49 -19.15
C THR A 150 18.10 4.82 -20.63
N VAL A 151 17.15 5.69 -20.99
CA VAL A 151 16.87 6.13 -22.36
C VAL A 151 17.05 7.64 -22.46
N PRO A 152 17.96 8.14 -23.30
CA PRO A 152 18.05 9.57 -23.62
C PRO A 152 16.76 10.04 -24.28
N LEU A 153 16.19 11.16 -23.82
CA LEU A 153 14.94 11.69 -24.39
C LEU A 153 15.17 12.40 -25.74
N VAL A 154 16.38 12.91 -25.96
CA VAL A 154 16.78 13.53 -27.22
C VAL A 154 17.54 12.51 -28.07
N GLN A 155 16.91 12.05 -29.15
CA GLN A 155 17.49 11.11 -30.11
C GLN A 155 17.18 11.53 -31.54
N SER A 156 18.04 11.15 -32.48
CA SER A 156 17.80 11.36 -33.91
C SER A 156 16.63 10.49 -34.39
N GLY A 157 15.79 11.04 -35.29
CA GLY A 157 14.79 10.28 -36.04
C GLY A 157 13.45 9.98 -35.35
N GLU A 158 12.92 10.89 -34.52
CA GLU A 158 11.63 10.73 -33.79
C GLU A 158 11.47 9.38 -33.03
N LYS A 159 12.60 8.78 -32.61
CA LYS A 159 12.64 7.51 -31.89
C LYS A 159 11.98 7.59 -30.52
N VAL A 160 12.00 8.76 -29.90
CA VAL A 160 11.35 9.05 -28.63
C VAL A 160 10.35 10.20 -28.84
N ARG A 161 9.10 9.99 -28.46
CA ARG A 161 8.07 11.03 -28.43
C ARG A 161 7.42 11.09 -27.06
N SER A 162 7.12 12.30 -26.58
CA SER A 162 6.37 12.49 -25.34
C SER A 162 5.12 13.33 -25.58
N SER A 163 3.95 12.80 -25.21
CA SER A 163 2.67 13.52 -25.27
C SER A 163 2.09 13.72 -23.87
N ALA A 164 1.38 14.82 -23.64
CA ALA A 164 0.69 15.05 -22.37
C ALA A 164 -0.60 14.23 -22.32
N ILE A 165 -0.86 13.56 -21.19
CA ILE A 165 -2.13 12.89 -20.92
C ILE A 165 -3.02 13.78 -20.03
N GLY A 166 -2.42 14.46 -19.06
CA GLY A 166 -3.11 15.33 -18.10
C GLY A 166 -2.60 15.10 -16.67
N GLY A 167 -2.80 16.10 -15.79
CA GLY A 167 -2.48 16.01 -14.36
C GLY A 167 -1.02 15.68 -14.05
N GLY A 168 -0.08 16.22 -14.85
CA GLY A 168 1.36 15.96 -14.72
C GLY A 168 1.82 14.56 -15.18
N ILE A 169 0.99 13.84 -15.95
CA ILE A 169 1.35 12.58 -16.59
C ILE A 169 1.65 12.79 -18.08
N ARG A 170 2.77 12.25 -18.56
CA ARG A 170 3.11 12.15 -19.98
C ARG A 170 3.19 10.70 -20.44
N ALA A 171 2.75 10.43 -21.66
CA ALA A 171 3.03 9.16 -22.33
C ALA A 171 4.35 9.31 -23.11
N VAL A 172 5.33 8.44 -22.82
CA VAL A 172 6.56 8.33 -23.61
C VAL A 172 6.44 7.13 -24.52
N THR A 173 6.53 7.38 -25.83
CA THR A 173 6.50 6.35 -26.87
C THR A 173 7.90 6.15 -27.44
N LEU A 174 8.37 4.91 -27.39
CA LEU A 174 9.66 4.46 -27.88
C LEU A 174 9.47 3.67 -29.19
N LYS A 175 10.15 4.09 -30.25
CA LYS A 175 10.18 3.44 -31.57
C LYS A 175 11.62 3.12 -31.94
N GLU A 176 12.09 1.94 -31.52
CA GLU A 176 13.51 1.56 -31.60
C GLU A 176 14.44 2.63 -31.00
N ALA A 177 14.05 3.15 -29.85
CA ALA A 177 14.86 4.11 -29.12
C ALA A 177 16.12 3.40 -28.61
N ASP A 178 17.25 4.09 -28.72
CA ASP A 178 18.52 3.58 -28.20
C ASP A 178 18.53 3.78 -26.68
N GLY A 179 18.98 2.79 -25.92
CA GLY A 179 19.11 2.88 -24.47
C GLY A 179 20.33 2.11 -23.96
N SER A 180 20.69 2.39 -22.71
CA SER A 180 21.80 1.73 -22.02
C SER A 180 21.30 0.91 -20.84
N VAL A 181 21.77 -0.34 -20.73
CA VAL A 181 21.47 -1.21 -19.59
C VAL A 181 22.16 -0.66 -18.35
N VAL A 182 21.37 -0.37 -17.31
CA VAL A 182 21.87 0.04 -15.99
C VAL A 182 22.12 -1.19 -15.12
N SER A 183 21.21 -2.16 -15.17
CA SER A 183 21.33 -3.44 -14.45
C SER A 183 20.44 -4.49 -15.11
N ASP A 184 20.94 -5.72 -15.20
CA ASP A 184 20.22 -6.90 -15.68
C ASP A 184 19.88 -7.90 -14.55
N ALA A 185 20.38 -7.66 -13.33
CA ALA A 185 20.05 -8.49 -12.17
C ALA A 185 18.57 -8.35 -11.77
N ALA A 186 17.89 -9.49 -11.60
CA ALA A 186 16.49 -9.54 -11.16
C ALA A 186 16.27 -8.84 -9.80
N THR A 187 17.22 -8.99 -8.88
CA THR A 187 17.20 -8.32 -7.56
C THR A 187 17.20 -6.80 -7.68
N SER A 188 17.89 -6.23 -8.68
CA SER A 188 17.89 -4.80 -8.93
C SER A 188 16.55 -4.30 -9.46
N VAL A 189 15.89 -5.06 -10.35
CA VAL A 189 14.55 -4.73 -10.86
C VAL A 189 13.52 -4.75 -9.73
N ASP A 190 13.61 -5.77 -8.87
CA ASP A 190 12.74 -5.91 -7.69
C ASP A 190 12.99 -4.79 -6.67
N ALA A 191 14.25 -4.43 -6.44
CA ALA A 191 14.64 -3.28 -5.64
C ALA A 191 14.08 -1.96 -6.18
N PHE A 192 14.17 -1.74 -7.49
CA PHE A 192 13.61 -0.57 -8.16
C PHE A 192 12.10 -0.48 -7.98
N ALA A 193 11.37 -1.57 -8.20
CA ALA A 193 9.92 -1.60 -7.99
C ALA A 193 9.55 -1.38 -6.51
N ALA A 194 10.29 -1.99 -5.58
CA ALA A 194 10.04 -1.83 -4.15
C ALA A 194 10.24 -0.39 -3.67
N GLU A 195 11.31 0.28 -4.12
CA GLU A 195 11.57 1.68 -3.80
C GLU A 195 10.43 2.58 -4.30
N GLN A 196 9.98 2.41 -5.55
CA GLN A 196 8.86 3.18 -6.09
C GLN A 196 7.56 2.99 -5.30
N ASN A 197 7.29 1.76 -4.88
CA ASN A 197 6.10 1.43 -4.09
C ASN A 197 6.12 2.11 -2.72
N ILE A 198 7.29 2.13 -2.06
CA ILE A 198 7.49 2.80 -0.77
C ILE A 198 7.36 4.32 -0.92
N LEU A 199 7.98 4.92 -1.96
CA LEU A 199 7.88 6.36 -2.22
C LEU A 199 6.44 6.78 -2.54
N SER A 200 5.73 6.00 -3.35
CA SER A 200 4.30 6.24 -3.65
C SER A 200 3.44 6.22 -2.38
N ALA A 201 3.75 5.35 -1.43
CA ALA A 201 3.06 5.30 -0.14
C ALA A 201 3.37 6.53 0.73
N ALA A 202 4.64 6.97 0.77
CA ALA A 202 5.03 8.18 1.50
C ALA A 202 4.26 9.42 1.00
N VAL A 203 4.00 9.48 -0.29
CA VAL A 203 3.22 10.55 -0.92
C VAL A 203 1.78 10.51 -0.48
N CYS A 204 1.15 9.34 -0.57
CA CYS A 204 -0.23 9.17 -0.13
C CYS A 204 -0.39 9.66 1.32
N SER A 205 0.62 9.40 2.17
CA SER A 205 0.66 9.93 3.54
C SER A 205 0.77 11.45 3.59
N GLY A 206 1.61 12.06 2.75
CA GLY A 206 1.71 13.51 2.63
C GLY A 206 0.39 14.17 2.19
N ILE A 207 -0.24 13.64 1.12
CA ILE A 207 -1.53 14.15 0.63
C ILE A 207 -2.62 14.01 1.70
N LEU A 208 -2.71 12.84 2.35
CA LEU A 208 -3.66 12.63 3.45
C LEU A 208 -3.40 13.59 4.61
N GLY A 209 -2.13 13.87 4.93
CA GLY A 209 -1.76 14.83 5.97
C GLY A 209 -2.19 16.26 5.64
N LYS A 210 -2.09 16.68 4.38
CA LYS A 210 -2.57 18.00 3.95
C LYS A 210 -4.09 18.08 3.91
N LEU A 211 -4.77 17.03 3.44
CA LEU A 211 -6.23 16.95 3.48
C LEU A 211 -6.76 16.98 4.91
N GLU A 212 -6.13 16.27 5.84
CA GLU A 212 -6.47 16.30 7.27
C GLU A 212 -6.35 17.73 7.83
N GLU A 213 -5.26 18.45 7.52
CA GLU A 213 -5.07 19.85 7.92
C GLU A 213 -6.20 20.75 7.39
N ILE A 214 -6.44 20.72 6.07
CA ILE A 214 -7.46 21.54 5.41
C ILE A 214 -8.85 21.24 5.99
N CYS A 215 -9.20 19.95 6.13
CA CYS A 215 -10.51 19.54 6.64
C CYS A 215 -10.70 19.92 8.11
N ALA A 216 -9.67 19.77 8.95
CA ALA A 216 -9.73 20.17 10.34
C ALA A 216 -9.95 21.68 10.47
N LEU A 217 -9.15 22.48 9.76
CA LEU A 217 -9.29 23.94 9.76
C LEU A 217 -10.65 24.38 9.19
N HIS A 218 -11.13 23.75 8.11
CA HIS A 218 -12.45 24.02 7.55
C HIS A 218 -13.56 23.72 8.57
N ALA A 219 -13.50 22.54 9.21
CA ALA A 219 -14.51 22.13 10.17
C ALA A 219 -14.58 23.04 11.40
N THR A 220 -13.45 23.61 11.84
CA THR A 220 -13.39 24.56 12.97
C THR A 220 -13.63 26.01 12.57
N HIS A 221 -13.65 26.32 11.28
CA HIS A 221 -13.92 27.66 10.75
C HIS A 221 -15.39 27.84 10.33
N THR A 222 -15.92 26.89 9.57
CA THR A 222 -17.20 27.03 8.87
C THR A 222 -18.38 26.76 9.79
N VAL A 223 -19.37 27.65 9.75
CA VAL A 223 -20.64 27.55 10.46
C VAL A 223 -21.73 27.14 9.48
N ARG A 224 -22.50 26.10 9.81
CA ARG A 224 -23.75 25.74 9.11
C ARG A 224 -24.80 25.36 10.15
N TYR A 225 -26.04 25.77 9.91
CA TYR A 225 -27.16 25.51 10.84
C TYR A 225 -26.83 25.96 12.28
N ASP A 226 -26.32 27.19 12.43
CA ASP A 226 -25.95 27.83 13.70
C ASP A 226 -24.90 27.10 14.57
N ALA A 227 -24.17 26.14 13.99
CA ALA A 227 -23.08 25.45 14.67
C ALA A 227 -21.84 25.36 13.78
N LEU A 228 -20.66 25.26 14.41
CA LEU A 228 -19.44 24.89 13.71
C LEU A 228 -19.59 23.48 13.13
N LEU A 229 -19.10 23.28 11.90
CA LEU A 229 -19.14 21.98 11.23
C LEU A 229 -18.52 20.85 12.06
N VAL A 230 -17.48 21.14 12.85
CA VAL A 230 -16.86 20.17 13.76
C VAL A 230 -17.84 19.58 14.79
N ARG A 231 -18.97 20.24 15.09
CA ARG A 231 -20.02 19.70 15.98
C ARG A 231 -20.95 18.71 15.29
N ASN A 232 -20.92 18.62 13.96
CA ASN A 232 -21.71 17.65 13.22
C ASN A 232 -21.06 16.26 13.35
N PRO A 233 -21.76 15.24 13.91
CA PRO A 233 -21.21 13.89 14.05
C PRO A 233 -20.76 13.26 12.72
N ALA A 234 -21.40 13.59 11.61
CA ALA A 234 -20.98 13.11 10.29
C ALA A 234 -19.60 13.67 9.91
N VAL A 235 -19.34 14.96 10.18
CA VAL A 235 -18.04 15.60 9.94
C VAL A 235 -16.97 15.00 10.86
N GLN A 236 -17.30 14.78 12.14
CA GLN A 236 -16.38 14.12 13.09
C GLN A 236 -15.99 12.72 12.61
N LYS A 237 -16.95 11.92 12.12
CA LYS A 237 -16.69 10.61 11.54
C LYS A 237 -15.79 10.67 10.31
N ARG A 238 -15.99 11.64 9.40
CA ARG A 238 -15.12 11.80 8.22
C ARG A 238 -13.70 12.24 8.60
N LEU A 239 -13.56 13.12 9.59
CA LEU A 239 -12.24 13.49 10.14
C LEU A 239 -11.54 12.30 10.81
N SER A 240 -12.27 11.47 11.56
CA SER A 240 -11.68 10.26 12.15
C SER A 240 -11.25 9.25 11.08
N GLN A 241 -12.00 9.12 9.98
CA GLN A 241 -11.65 8.27 8.85
C GLN A 241 -10.36 8.73 8.16
N LEU A 242 -10.19 10.04 7.94
CA LEU A 242 -8.94 10.63 7.44
C LEU A 242 -7.75 10.33 8.36
N ALA A 243 -7.93 10.54 9.67
CA ALA A 243 -6.89 10.28 10.66
C ALA A 243 -6.51 8.78 10.72
N CYS A 244 -7.50 7.88 10.64
CA CYS A 244 -7.27 6.42 10.60
C CYS A 244 -6.54 6.00 9.32
N ALA A 245 -6.93 6.54 8.16
CA ALA A 245 -6.28 6.25 6.89
C ALA A 245 -4.79 6.62 6.95
N ARG A 246 -4.48 7.84 7.40
CA ARG A 246 -3.09 8.31 7.58
C ARG A 246 -2.33 7.48 8.61
N PHE A 247 -2.92 7.21 9.77
CA PHE A 247 -2.28 6.43 10.84
C PHE A 247 -1.89 5.03 10.37
N SER A 248 -2.79 4.34 9.66
CA SER A 248 -2.52 3.01 9.10
C SER A 248 -1.40 3.03 8.06
N LEU A 249 -1.39 4.04 7.20
CA LEU A 249 -0.39 4.18 6.18
C LEU A 249 0.99 4.50 6.79
N ASP A 250 1.06 5.39 7.77
CA ASP A 250 2.31 5.72 8.47
C ASP A 250 2.86 4.52 9.25
N ALA A 251 2.00 3.74 9.91
CA ALA A 251 2.41 2.50 10.59
C ALA A 251 2.99 1.50 9.58
N LEU A 252 2.25 1.20 8.51
CA LEU A 252 2.70 0.21 7.52
C LEU A 252 3.95 0.64 6.77
N SER A 253 4.01 1.91 6.34
CA SER A 253 5.17 2.48 5.64
C SER A 253 6.41 2.44 6.53
N SER A 254 6.27 2.74 7.83
CA SER A 254 7.37 2.66 8.77
C SER A 254 7.94 1.25 8.92
N PHE A 255 7.10 0.22 8.86
CA PHE A 255 7.55 -1.17 8.93
C PHE A 255 8.25 -1.58 7.63
N VAL A 256 7.60 -1.37 6.48
CA VAL A 256 8.15 -1.81 5.18
C VAL A 256 9.45 -1.07 4.83
N ALA A 257 9.54 0.24 5.09
CA ALA A 257 10.78 0.98 4.89
C ALA A 257 11.91 0.55 5.84
N SER A 258 11.58 -0.01 7.01
CA SER A 258 12.55 -0.60 7.94
C SER A 258 13.03 -1.97 7.46
N ALA A 259 12.14 -2.76 6.86
CA ALA A 259 12.48 -4.05 6.26
C ALA A 259 13.21 -3.91 4.91
N ALA A 260 13.10 -2.76 4.22
CA ALA A 260 13.79 -2.45 2.97
C ALA A 260 15.31 -2.32 3.07
N VAL A 261 15.86 -2.51 4.26
CA VAL A 261 17.29 -2.43 4.58
C VAL A 261 17.98 -3.77 4.39
N ASP A 262 17.22 -4.85 4.55
CA ASP A 262 17.70 -6.21 4.35
C ASP A 262 17.58 -6.56 2.88
N GLU A 263 18.68 -7.00 2.25
CA GLU A 263 18.64 -7.56 0.91
C GLU A 263 18.17 -9.03 0.96
N PRO A 264 17.19 -9.44 0.13
CA PRO A 264 16.49 -8.64 -0.88
C PRO A 264 15.36 -7.76 -0.31
N MET A 265 15.11 -6.62 -0.98
CA MET A 265 14.05 -5.68 -0.59
C MET A 265 12.65 -6.33 -0.54
N PRO A 266 11.73 -5.87 0.35
CA PRO A 266 10.36 -6.37 0.51
C PRO A 266 9.45 -6.14 -0.70
N LEU A 267 9.68 -6.81 -1.83
CA LEU A 267 8.89 -6.51 -3.02
C LEU A 267 7.39 -6.74 -2.80
N VAL A 268 6.99 -7.91 -2.30
CA VAL A 268 5.56 -8.22 -2.11
C VAL A 268 4.93 -7.32 -1.04
N GLU A 269 5.62 -7.07 0.08
CA GLU A 269 5.16 -6.15 1.11
C GLU A 269 5.05 -4.70 0.59
N SER A 270 5.97 -4.26 -0.27
CA SER A 270 5.92 -2.93 -0.88
C SER A 270 4.72 -2.80 -1.83
N VAL A 271 4.41 -3.84 -2.61
CA VAL A 271 3.22 -3.86 -3.48
C VAL A 271 1.96 -3.79 -2.62
N ALA A 272 1.87 -4.60 -1.56
CA ALA A 272 0.76 -4.56 -0.62
C ALA A 272 0.62 -3.19 0.06
N LEU A 273 1.73 -2.58 0.47
CA LEU A 273 1.76 -1.22 1.01
C LEU A 273 1.21 -0.20 0.01
N ARG A 274 1.64 -0.24 -1.26
CA ARG A 274 1.14 0.68 -2.28
C ARG A 274 -0.35 0.47 -2.56
N MET A 275 -0.82 -0.77 -2.60
CA MET A 275 -2.24 -1.09 -2.75
C MET A 275 -3.07 -0.50 -1.60
N HIS A 276 -2.62 -0.67 -0.35
CA HIS A 276 -3.25 -0.05 0.81
C HIS A 276 -3.21 1.47 0.74
N ALA A 277 -2.06 2.05 0.40
CA ALA A 277 -1.87 3.50 0.31
C ALA A 277 -2.82 4.15 -0.70
N LYS A 278 -2.95 3.57 -1.88
CA LYS A 278 -3.87 4.04 -2.92
C LYS A 278 -5.32 3.98 -2.47
N HIS A 279 -5.72 2.90 -1.82
CA HIS A 279 -7.08 2.75 -1.30
C HIS A 279 -7.38 3.73 -0.17
N ALA A 280 -6.44 3.87 0.78
CA ALA A 280 -6.52 4.83 1.87
C ALA A 280 -6.62 6.28 1.35
N LEU A 281 -5.86 6.62 0.31
CA LEU A 281 -5.94 7.92 -0.35
C LEU A 281 -7.30 8.16 -0.99
N ALA A 282 -7.84 7.20 -1.76
CA ALA A 282 -9.16 7.34 -2.39
C ALA A 282 -10.27 7.57 -1.34
N ILE A 283 -10.25 6.85 -0.22
CA ILE A 283 -11.19 7.05 0.89
C ILE A 283 -11.00 8.43 1.53
N GLY A 284 -9.75 8.84 1.73
CA GLY A 284 -9.42 10.15 2.30
C GLY A 284 -9.91 11.30 1.42
N MET A 285 -9.72 11.21 0.10
CA MET A 285 -10.22 12.20 -0.85
C MET A 285 -11.74 12.28 -0.85
N GLY A 286 -12.44 11.13 -0.82
CA GLY A 286 -13.89 11.10 -0.68
C GLY A 286 -14.38 11.76 0.61
N SER A 287 -13.74 11.44 1.73
CA SER A 287 -14.07 12.02 3.04
C SER A 287 -13.81 13.53 3.08
N ALA A 288 -12.71 13.99 2.50
CA ALA A 288 -12.38 15.40 2.43
C ALA A 288 -13.37 16.18 1.54
N ARG A 289 -13.77 15.58 0.41
CA ARG A 289 -14.79 16.15 -0.48
C ARG A 289 -16.12 16.35 0.23
N ASP A 290 -16.55 15.36 1.00
CA ASP A 290 -17.80 15.43 1.79
C ASP A 290 -17.75 16.55 2.84
N ILE A 291 -16.60 16.74 3.51
CA ILE A 291 -16.43 17.78 4.53
C ILE A 291 -16.46 19.18 3.91
N ILE A 292 -15.72 19.40 2.83
CA ILE A 292 -15.51 20.72 2.22
C ILE A 292 -16.68 21.10 1.27
N HIS A 293 -17.57 20.13 0.98
CA HIS A 293 -18.67 20.26 0.01
C HIS A 293 -19.43 21.59 0.12
N GLY A 294 -19.59 22.30 -0.99
CA GLY A 294 -20.33 23.57 -1.05
C GLY A 294 -19.51 24.81 -0.70
N THR A 295 -18.19 24.69 -0.54
CA THR A 295 -17.29 25.82 -0.30
C THR A 295 -16.65 26.31 -1.59
N ALA A 296 -16.51 27.63 -1.77
CA ALA A 296 -15.76 28.19 -2.89
C ALA A 296 -14.25 27.96 -2.67
N MET A 297 -13.63 27.10 -3.49
CA MET A 297 -12.25 26.65 -3.26
C MET A 297 -11.16 27.46 -3.99
N LEU A 298 -11.52 28.58 -4.62
CA LEU A 298 -10.63 29.33 -5.52
C LEU A 298 -9.46 30.05 -4.84
N LYS A 299 -9.58 30.36 -3.55
CA LYS A 299 -8.57 31.14 -2.81
C LYS A 299 -8.37 30.57 -1.42
N ALA A 300 -7.14 30.66 -0.93
CA ALA A 300 -6.87 30.39 0.48
C ALA A 300 -7.63 31.38 1.36
N SER A 301 -8.17 30.91 2.49
CA SER A 301 -8.96 31.74 3.40
C SER A 301 -8.36 31.72 4.81
N PRO A 302 -8.25 32.86 5.52
CA PRO A 302 -7.74 32.87 6.90
C PRO A 302 -8.72 32.18 7.84
N HIS A 303 -8.20 31.38 8.79
CA HIS A 303 -9.01 30.73 9.80
C HIS A 303 -9.61 31.76 10.78
N ARG A 304 -10.86 31.54 11.22
CA ARG A 304 -11.65 32.55 11.96
C ARG A 304 -11.03 32.96 13.29
N SER A 305 -10.45 31.99 14.01
CA SER A 305 -9.84 32.22 15.33
C SER A 305 -8.33 32.42 15.30
N LYS A 306 -7.69 32.14 14.16
CA LYS A 306 -6.23 32.14 13.97
C LYS A 306 -5.92 32.61 12.55
N PRO A 307 -6.07 33.92 12.24
CA PRO A 307 -5.97 34.43 10.88
C PRO A 307 -4.62 34.15 10.20
N GLU A 308 -3.57 33.94 10.99
CA GLU A 308 -2.24 33.52 10.52
C GLU A 308 -2.23 32.13 9.87
N ARG A 309 -3.23 31.29 10.16
CA ARG A 309 -3.40 29.98 9.52
C ARG A 309 -4.35 30.10 8.33
N LEU A 310 -3.83 29.86 7.14
CA LEU A 310 -4.61 29.83 5.92
C LEU A 310 -5.16 28.43 5.66
N ILE A 311 -6.45 28.36 5.33
CA ILE A 311 -7.12 27.18 4.81
C ILE A 311 -6.84 27.11 3.31
N ASP A 312 -6.01 26.16 2.91
CA ASP A 312 -5.53 26.01 1.54
C ASP A 312 -6.54 25.28 0.65
N TYR A 313 -7.67 25.95 0.34
CA TYR A 313 -8.65 25.39 -0.59
C TYR A 313 -8.15 25.16 -2.03
N PRO A 314 -7.25 26.00 -2.59
CA PRO A 314 -6.69 25.74 -3.92
C PRO A 314 -6.00 24.38 -4.02
N TYR A 315 -5.28 23.96 -2.97
CA TYR A 315 -4.71 22.60 -2.89
C TYR A 315 -5.78 21.52 -3.05
N ALA A 316 -6.86 21.61 -2.26
CA ALA A 316 -7.94 20.63 -2.31
C ALA A 316 -8.65 20.63 -3.68
N GLN A 317 -8.89 21.81 -4.25
CA GLN A 317 -9.52 21.94 -5.58
C GLN A 317 -8.69 21.25 -6.66
N GLN A 318 -7.39 21.56 -6.72
CA GLN A 318 -6.49 21.00 -7.73
C GLN A 318 -6.36 19.48 -7.58
N LEU A 319 -6.30 19.00 -6.33
CA LEU A 319 -6.28 17.58 -6.03
C LEU A 319 -7.57 16.87 -6.46
N PHE A 320 -8.75 17.43 -6.18
CA PHE A 320 -10.03 16.83 -6.58
C PHE A 320 -10.25 16.86 -8.09
N ALA A 321 -9.80 17.92 -8.77
CA ALA A 321 -9.84 18.00 -10.22
C ALA A 321 -8.92 16.95 -10.89
N SER A 322 -7.82 16.62 -10.22
CA SER A 322 -6.80 15.70 -10.74
C SER A 322 -6.88 14.28 -10.15
N GLU A 323 -7.93 13.94 -9.40
CA GLU A 323 -8.03 12.70 -8.62
C GLU A 323 -7.74 11.45 -9.45
N ARG A 324 -8.37 11.33 -10.62
CA ARG A 324 -8.17 10.18 -11.51
C ARG A 324 -6.72 10.06 -11.96
N TYR A 325 -6.06 11.17 -12.25
CA TYR A 325 -4.65 11.20 -12.64
C TYR A 325 -3.75 10.85 -11.46
N VAL A 326 -3.99 11.41 -10.27
CA VAL A 326 -3.21 11.09 -9.06
C VAL A 326 -3.34 9.62 -8.66
N LEU A 327 -4.55 9.05 -8.68
CA LEU A 327 -4.74 7.64 -8.36
C LEU A 327 -4.16 6.71 -9.44
N SER A 328 -4.15 7.14 -10.70
CA SER A 328 -3.54 6.38 -11.80
C SER A 328 -2.03 6.48 -11.79
N SER A 329 -1.47 7.61 -11.36
CA SER A 329 -0.03 7.85 -11.29
C SER A 329 0.64 7.06 -10.18
N LEU A 330 -0.08 6.72 -9.11
CA LEU A 330 0.39 5.87 -8.01
C LEU A 330 0.44 4.37 -8.38
N GLY A 331 0.53 4.04 -9.67
CA GLY A 331 0.39 2.70 -10.22
C GLY A 331 -1.06 2.46 -10.66
N ALA A 332 -1.27 2.40 -11.96
CA ALA A 332 -2.58 2.30 -12.59
C ALA A 332 -3.16 0.89 -12.44
N SER A 333 -3.61 0.55 -11.22
CA SER A 333 -4.37 -0.68 -10.91
C SER A 333 -3.82 -1.90 -11.65
N SER A 334 -2.49 -2.02 -11.74
CA SER A 334 -1.89 -2.96 -12.67
C SER A 334 -2.19 -4.35 -12.16
N ALA A 335 -3.26 -4.91 -12.70
CA ALA A 335 -3.61 -6.30 -12.59
C ALA A 335 -2.37 -7.11 -12.97
N ALA A 336 -1.53 -6.65 -13.92
CA ALA A 336 -0.28 -7.30 -14.28
C ALA A 336 0.72 -7.39 -13.11
N GLU A 337 1.00 -6.31 -12.39
CA GLU A 337 1.92 -6.34 -11.24
C GLU A 337 1.35 -7.20 -10.09
N THR A 338 0.05 -7.03 -9.82
CA THR A 338 -0.65 -7.83 -8.81
C THR A 338 -0.60 -9.32 -9.18
N MET A 339 -0.88 -9.65 -10.44
CA MET A 339 -0.81 -11.01 -10.97
C MET A 339 0.61 -11.55 -10.89
N ARG A 340 1.63 -10.75 -11.24
CA ARG A 340 3.03 -11.18 -11.20
C ARG A 340 3.48 -11.58 -9.80
N HIS A 341 3.08 -10.82 -8.78
CA HIS A 341 3.59 -11.04 -7.43
C HIS A 341 2.68 -11.92 -6.58
N PHE A 342 1.35 -11.87 -6.74
CA PHE A 342 0.42 -12.65 -5.93
C PHE A 342 0.00 -13.98 -6.55
N THR A 343 -0.05 -14.10 -7.88
CA THR A 343 -0.42 -15.40 -8.51
C THR A 343 0.53 -16.52 -8.08
N PRO A 344 1.87 -16.35 -8.11
CA PRO A 344 2.77 -17.42 -7.67
C PRO A 344 2.54 -17.83 -6.21
N LEU A 345 2.24 -16.87 -5.33
CA LEU A 345 1.97 -17.13 -3.91
C LEU A 345 0.68 -17.92 -3.69
N LEU A 346 -0.36 -17.66 -4.51
CA LEU A 346 -1.65 -18.35 -4.44
C LEU A 346 -1.66 -19.72 -5.13
N MET A 347 -0.79 -19.89 -6.13
CA MET A 347 -0.62 -21.17 -6.85
C MET A 347 0.10 -22.23 -6.03
N GLN A 348 1.00 -21.81 -5.13
CA GLN A 348 1.68 -22.77 -4.28
C GLN A 348 0.65 -23.43 -3.34
N PRO A 349 0.58 -24.78 -3.30
CA PRO A 349 -0.25 -25.45 -2.32
C PRO A 349 0.21 -25.01 -0.93
N GLN A 350 -0.76 -24.80 -0.01
CA GLN A 350 -0.45 -24.54 1.39
C GLN A 350 0.23 -25.77 1.97
N THR A 351 1.54 -25.84 1.75
CA THR A 351 2.37 -26.93 2.20
C THR A 351 2.58 -26.68 3.67
N HIS A 352 1.97 -27.52 4.51
CA HIS A 352 2.55 -27.78 5.81
C HIS A 352 4.01 -28.13 5.55
N MET A 353 4.91 -27.23 5.94
CA MET A 353 6.35 -27.34 5.70
C MET A 353 6.80 -28.80 5.80
N PRO A 354 7.55 -29.34 4.83
CA PRO A 354 8.20 -30.62 5.02
C PRO A 354 9.06 -30.51 6.28
N ALA A 355 9.06 -31.57 7.09
CA ALA A 355 9.60 -31.63 8.45
C ALA A 355 11.11 -31.26 8.61
N GLY A 356 11.78 -30.73 7.59
CA GLY A 356 13.20 -30.38 7.55
C GLY A 356 13.58 -28.98 8.04
N VAL A 357 12.64 -28.05 8.25
CA VAL A 357 12.90 -26.74 8.90
C VAL A 357 12.29 -26.73 10.31
N GLN A 358 12.50 -27.79 11.08
CA GLN A 358 12.17 -27.85 12.51
C GLN A 358 13.29 -27.27 13.37
N GLY A 359 13.70 -26.03 13.07
CA GLY A 359 14.35 -25.23 14.08
C GLY A 359 13.28 -24.75 15.07
N PRO A 360 13.45 -24.90 16.40
CA PRO A 360 12.47 -24.39 17.37
C PRO A 360 12.17 -22.90 17.14
N LEU A 361 13.17 -22.14 16.69
CA LEU A 361 13.08 -20.73 16.29
C LEU A 361 12.18 -20.44 15.09
N ALA A 362 12.19 -21.28 14.05
CA ALA A 362 11.31 -21.08 12.89
C ALA A 362 9.84 -21.31 13.28
N SER A 363 9.57 -22.26 14.18
CA SER A 363 8.22 -22.45 14.73
C SER A 363 7.77 -21.31 15.63
N LEU A 364 8.72 -20.63 16.29
CA LEU A 364 8.48 -19.50 17.19
C LEU A 364 8.21 -18.20 16.42
N LEU A 365 8.89 -18.02 15.28
CA LEU A 365 8.66 -16.91 14.35
C LEU A 365 7.35 -17.04 13.55
N LEU A 366 6.82 -18.26 13.42
CA LEU A 366 5.64 -18.57 12.60
C LEU A 366 4.34 -18.77 13.40
N GLY A 367 4.29 -18.41 14.69
CA GLY A 367 3.04 -18.43 15.47
C GLY A 367 2.30 -19.78 15.47
N GLY A 368 2.75 -20.73 16.30
CA GLY A 368 1.94 -21.89 16.72
C GLY A 368 1.92 -23.12 15.77
N LYS A 369 1.78 -24.31 16.37
CA LYS A 369 1.54 -25.58 15.65
C LYS A 369 0.03 -25.79 15.49
N GLY A 370 -0.43 -25.72 14.25
CA GLY A 370 -1.74 -26.22 13.82
C GLY A 370 -2.78 -25.12 13.60
N GLY A 371 -3.12 -24.87 12.33
CA GLY A 371 -4.36 -24.26 11.80
C GLY A 371 -4.90 -22.92 12.32
N ASN A 372 -4.54 -22.52 13.53
CA ASN A 372 -5.10 -21.36 14.21
C ASN A 372 -4.18 -20.17 13.98
N VAL A 373 -4.75 -19.18 13.31
CA VAL A 373 -4.12 -17.88 13.08
C VAL A 373 -4.24 -17.08 14.36
N ASN A 374 -3.12 -16.85 15.05
CA ASN A 374 -3.06 -16.02 16.24
C ASN A 374 -1.98 -14.93 16.08
N LEU A 375 -2.31 -13.70 16.47
CA LEU A 375 -1.36 -12.59 16.56
C LEU A 375 -0.43 -12.81 17.75
N ALA A 376 0.86 -12.54 17.56
CA ALA A 376 1.86 -12.59 18.61
C ALA A 376 1.68 -11.48 19.67
N ALA A 377 1.07 -11.84 20.81
CA ALA A 377 1.04 -11.01 22.03
C ALA A 377 0.50 -9.56 21.85
N PRO A 378 -0.74 -9.38 21.32
CA PRO A 378 -1.37 -8.07 21.31
C PRO A 378 -1.61 -7.55 22.74
N HIS A 379 -1.48 -6.23 22.94
CA HIS A 379 -1.78 -5.60 24.23
C HIS A 379 -3.20 -5.92 24.70
N ALA A 380 -3.43 -6.02 26.02
CA ALA A 380 -4.72 -6.42 26.59
C ALA A 380 -5.90 -5.59 26.06
N ASN A 381 -5.73 -4.28 25.92
CA ASN A 381 -6.74 -3.34 25.41
C ASN A 381 -7.07 -3.50 23.91
N LEU A 382 -6.30 -4.31 23.18
CA LEU A 382 -6.50 -4.60 21.75
C LEU A 382 -6.97 -6.03 21.50
N ARG A 383 -7.18 -6.85 22.54
CA ARG A 383 -7.58 -8.27 22.40
C ARG A 383 -8.85 -8.46 21.56
N VAL A 384 -9.84 -7.59 21.72
CA VAL A 384 -11.09 -7.67 20.94
C VAL A 384 -10.81 -7.46 19.44
N SER A 385 -10.08 -6.39 19.10
CA SER A 385 -9.70 -6.11 17.70
C SER A 385 -8.81 -7.20 17.11
N ALA A 386 -7.88 -7.73 17.90
CA ALA A 386 -7.00 -8.84 17.51
C ALA A 386 -7.80 -10.10 17.20
N ALA A 387 -8.73 -10.50 18.08
CA ALA A 387 -9.56 -11.69 17.87
C ALA A 387 -10.46 -11.57 16.62
N PHE A 388 -11.02 -10.39 16.35
CA PHE A 388 -11.75 -10.15 15.11
C PHE A 388 -10.85 -10.25 13.87
N LEU A 389 -9.63 -9.71 13.95
CA LEU A 389 -8.67 -9.79 12.85
C LEU A 389 -8.25 -11.25 12.57
N GLU A 390 -7.94 -12.02 13.60
CA GLU A 390 -7.60 -13.46 13.51
C GLU A 390 -8.73 -14.25 12.85
N LYS A 391 -9.99 -14.01 13.25
CA LYS A 391 -11.17 -14.63 12.64
C LYS A 391 -11.32 -14.29 11.17
N ASP A 392 -11.10 -13.03 10.79
CA ASP A 392 -11.17 -12.57 9.40
C ASP A 392 -10.08 -13.22 8.54
N ILE A 393 -8.87 -13.34 9.09
CA ILE A 393 -7.76 -14.02 8.41
C ILE A 393 -8.08 -15.50 8.20
N ALA A 394 -8.58 -16.19 9.21
CA ALA A 394 -8.97 -17.60 9.10
C ALA A 394 -10.06 -17.79 8.02
N ALA A 395 -11.06 -16.90 7.98
CA ALA A 395 -12.11 -16.92 6.96
C ALA A 395 -11.56 -16.68 5.54
N MET A 396 -10.62 -15.75 5.37
CA MET A 396 -9.94 -15.51 4.09
C MET A 396 -9.15 -16.75 3.65
N LEU A 397 -8.34 -17.34 4.52
CA LEU A 397 -7.54 -18.53 4.20
C LEU A 397 -8.43 -19.70 3.80
N GLN A 398 -9.56 -19.90 4.49
CA GLN A 398 -10.55 -20.90 4.13
C GLN A 398 -11.11 -20.68 2.71
N ARG A 399 -11.42 -19.42 2.34
CA ARG A 399 -11.87 -19.08 0.98
C ARG A 399 -10.79 -19.38 -0.07
N ILE A 400 -9.52 -19.07 0.21
CA ILE A 400 -8.40 -19.38 -0.68
C ILE A 400 -8.29 -20.90 -0.91
N GLN A 401 -8.43 -21.69 0.16
CA GLN A 401 -8.39 -23.14 0.07
C GLN A 401 -9.53 -23.70 -0.81
N GLN A 402 -10.75 -23.17 -0.68
CA GLN A 402 -11.92 -23.61 -1.43
C GLN A 402 -11.92 -23.19 -2.90
N GLN A 403 -11.14 -22.15 -3.25
CA GLN A 403 -11.11 -21.63 -4.61
C GLN A 403 -10.31 -22.55 -5.56
N LYS A 404 -10.97 -23.04 -6.61
CA LYS A 404 -10.34 -23.90 -7.64
C LYS A 404 -9.50 -23.11 -8.63
N LYS A 405 -10.02 -21.97 -9.12
CA LYS A 405 -9.33 -21.10 -10.10
C LYS A 405 -8.56 -20.00 -9.37
N ARG A 406 -7.43 -20.37 -8.77
CA ARG A 406 -6.61 -19.42 -7.98
C ARG A 406 -5.79 -18.44 -8.82
N ALA A 407 -5.68 -18.66 -10.13
CA ALA A 407 -5.05 -17.74 -11.09
C ALA A 407 -6.07 -16.82 -11.80
N ASP A 408 -7.33 -16.81 -11.35
CA ASP A 408 -8.34 -15.90 -11.89
C ASP A 408 -8.00 -14.44 -11.53
N PRO A 409 -7.85 -13.51 -12.49
CA PRO A 409 -7.42 -12.14 -12.20
C PRO A 409 -8.27 -11.42 -11.16
N LEU A 410 -9.60 -11.55 -11.20
CA LEU A 410 -10.46 -10.89 -10.20
C LEU A 410 -10.26 -11.48 -8.80
N PHE A 411 -10.03 -12.79 -8.71
CA PHE A 411 -9.73 -13.44 -7.43
C PHE A 411 -8.38 -12.97 -6.89
N VAL A 412 -7.33 -12.96 -7.73
CA VAL A 412 -6.00 -12.53 -7.31
C VAL A 412 -6.01 -11.07 -6.84
N MET A 413 -6.68 -10.18 -7.58
CA MET A 413 -6.82 -8.78 -7.18
C MET A 413 -7.59 -8.61 -5.86
N ALA A 414 -8.70 -9.33 -5.69
CA ALA A 414 -9.49 -9.27 -4.47
C ALA A 414 -8.68 -9.74 -3.25
N ILE A 415 -7.98 -10.87 -3.36
CA ILE A 415 -7.14 -11.38 -2.27
C ILE A 415 -5.94 -10.46 -2.00
N ALA A 416 -5.30 -9.92 -3.03
CA ALA A 416 -4.19 -8.99 -2.85
C ALA A 416 -4.62 -7.73 -2.09
N GLN A 417 -5.77 -7.14 -2.45
CA GLN A 417 -6.32 -5.99 -1.72
C GLN A 417 -6.73 -6.36 -0.29
N TYR A 418 -7.32 -7.53 -0.10
CA TYR A 418 -7.70 -8.03 1.23
C TYR A 418 -6.47 -8.19 2.14
N VAL A 419 -5.40 -8.78 1.60
CA VAL A 419 -4.14 -8.96 2.33
C VAL A 419 -3.47 -7.63 2.63
N ALA A 420 -3.50 -6.66 1.70
CA ALA A 420 -3.01 -5.31 1.95
C ALA A 420 -3.71 -4.66 3.16
N GLU A 421 -5.04 -4.81 3.27
CA GLU A 421 -5.82 -4.34 4.43
C GLU A 421 -5.44 -5.10 5.71
N LEU A 422 -5.29 -6.43 5.67
CA LEU A 422 -4.85 -7.22 6.82
C LEU A 422 -3.45 -6.81 7.31
N PHE A 423 -2.55 -6.55 6.38
CA PHE A 423 -1.18 -6.15 6.67
C PHE A 423 -1.15 -4.78 7.36
N ALA A 424 -1.94 -3.83 6.87
CA ALA A 424 -2.14 -2.54 7.52
C ALA A 424 -2.74 -2.67 8.93
N ASN A 425 -3.73 -3.55 9.14
CA ASN A 425 -4.32 -3.80 10.46
C ASN A 425 -3.29 -4.34 11.44
N THR A 426 -2.50 -5.31 11.00
CA THR A 426 -1.46 -5.91 11.82
C THR A 426 -0.44 -4.84 12.23
N ALA A 427 -0.06 -3.95 11.30
CA ALA A 427 0.86 -2.85 11.57
C ALA A 427 0.33 -1.86 12.62
N VAL A 428 -0.94 -1.47 12.55
CA VAL A 428 -1.51 -0.56 13.56
C VAL A 428 -1.68 -1.25 14.91
N VAL A 429 -2.07 -2.52 14.94
CA VAL A 429 -2.17 -3.28 16.20
C VAL A 429 -0.83 -3.35 16.91
N TYR A 430 0.27 -3.58 16.19
CA TYR A 430 1.60 -3.64 16.81
C TYR A 430 2.18 -2.29 17.16
N ARG A 431 1.98 -1.27 16.31
CA ARG A 431 2.36 0.10 16.66
C ARG A 431 1.70 0.53 17.98
N THR A 432 0.40 0.29 18.10
CA THR A 432 -0.37 0.68 19.28
C THR A 432 -0.09 -0.21 20.48
N THR A 433 0.19 -1.50 20.26
CA THR A 433 0.69 -2.40 21.32
C THR A 433 1.98 -1.84 21.91
N ALA A 434 2.92 -1.40 21.07
CA ALA A 434 4.16 -0.78 21.55
C ALA A 434 3.88 0.51 22.33
N SER A 435 3.08 1.43 21.79
CA SER A 435 2.79 2.70 22.50
C SER A 435 2.04 2.50 23.82
N LEU A 436 1.13 1.53 23.90
CA LEU A 436 0.48 1.17 25.17
C LEU A 436 1.45 0.53 26.16
N THR A 437 2.38 -0.30 25.69
CA THR A 437 3.36 -0.97 26.55
C THR A 437 4.42 -0.01 27.08
N HIS A 438 4.81 0.99 26.28
CA HIS A 438 5.77 2.03 26.66
C HIS A 438 5.12 3.21 27.41
N GLU A 439 3.80 3.21 27.56
CA GLU A 439 3.02 4.31 28.16
C GLU A 439 3.29 5.67 27.49
N ASP A 440 3.39 5.68 26.16
CA ASP A 440 3.60 6.92 25.39
C ASP A 440 2.41 7.90 25.57
N ASP A 441 2.67 9.21 25.53
CA ASP A 441 1.62 10.25 25.61
C ASP A 441 0.55 10.10 24.52
N SER A 442 0.92 9.53 23.35
CA SER A 442 0.00 9.26 22.24
C SER A 442 -0.80 7.97 22.41
N ALA A 443 -0.52 7.13 23.40
CA ALA A 443 -1.10 5.79 23.53
C ALA A 443 -2.64 5.79 23.57
N PRO A 444 -3.34 6.71 24.27
CA PRO A 444 -4.80 6.77 24.22
C PRO A 444 -5.34 7.09 22.83
N ARG A 445 -4.67 7.99 22.09
CA ARG A 445 -5.06 8.37 20.73
C ARG A 445 -4.84 7.22 19.76
N ASP A 446 -3.68 6.57 19.83
CA ASP A 446 -3.33 5.46 18.96
C ASP A 446 -4.23 4.24 19.22
N TRP A 447 -4.63 4.02 20.48
CA TRP A 447 -5.64 3.04 20.85
C TRP A 447 -6.99 3.29 20.18
N LEU A 448 -7.54 4.50 20.27
CA LEU A 448 -8.81 4.86 19.63
C LEU A 448 -8.74 4.76 18.10
N LEU A 449 -7.64 5.24 17.49
CA LEU A 449 -7.44 5.14 16.04
C LEU A 449 -7.34 3.69 15.58
N THR A 450 -6.70 2.82 16.36
CA THR A 450 -6.57 1.40 16.04
C THR A 450 -7.92 0.70 16.08
N GLN A 451 -8.71 0.94 17.13
CA GLN A 451 -10.06 0.35 17.22
C GLN A 451 -10.96 0.81 16.07
N ALA A 452 -10.98 2.11 15.78
CA ALA A 452 -11.75 2.66 14.67
C ALA A 452 -11.28 2.12 13.32
N PHE A 453 -9.96 2.06 13.09
CA PHE A 453 -9.41 1.51 11.85
C PHE A 453 -9.73 0.03 11.68
N CYS A 454 -9.61 -0.79 12.73
CA CYS A 454 -9.94 -2.21 12.66
C CYS A 454 -11.41 -2.46 12.32
N ALA A 455 -12.32 -1.69 12.91
CA ALA A 455 -13.75 -1.76 12.60
C ALA A 455 -14.04 -1.36 11.14
N ASP A 456 -13.53 -0.21 10.70
CA ASP A 456 -13.74 0.27 9.33
C ASP A 456 -13.09 -0.67 8.30
N SER A 457 -11.90 -1.21 8.60
CA SER A 457 -11.21 -2.15 7.71
C SER A 457 -11.93 -3.50 7.64
N SER A 458 -12.55 -3.97 8.73
CA SER A 458 -13.38 -5.19 8.69
C SER A 458 -14.55 -5.02 7.71
N ALA A 459 -15.23 -3.87 7.74
CA ALA A 459 -16.27 -3.56 6.77
C ALA A 459 -15.74 -3.53 5.32
N ARG A 460 -14.57 -2.91 5.07
CA ARG A 460 -13.96 -2.88 3.74
C ARG A 460 -13.56 -4.27 3.23
N ARG A 461 -12.98 -5.08 4.10
CA ARG A 461 -12.62 -6.48 3.81
C ARG A 461 -13.85 -7.31 3.43
N ALA A 462 -14.97 -7.12 4.14
CA ALA A 462 -16.23 -7.75 3.77
C ALA A 462 -16.74 -7.28 2.39
N THR A 463 -16.65 -5.98 2.09
CA THR A 463 -17.03 -5.42 0.77
C THR A 463 -16.17 -6.00 -0.36
N ILE A 464 -14.85 -6.09 -0.20
CA ILE A 464 -13.94 -6.66 -1.21
C ILE A 464 -14.36 -8.09 -1.58
N LEU A 465 -14.69 -8.91 -0.58
CA LEU A 465 -15.14 -10.27 -0.80
C LEU A 465 -16.52 -10.32 -1.46
N CYS A 466 -17.44 -9.45 -1.05
CA CYS A 466 -18.77 -9.34 -1.66
C CYS A 466 -18.71 -8.91 -3.13
N GLU A 467 -17.87 -7.93 -3.47
CA GLU A 467 -17.66 -7.46 -4.83
C GLU A 467 -17.05 -8.55 -5.73
N TRP A 468 -16.13 -9.35 -5.19
CA TRP A 468 -15.60 -10.51 -5.89
C TRP A 468 -16.67 -11.58 -6.13
N ASP A 469 -17.45 -11.93 -5.10
CA ASP A 469 -18.54 -12.91 -5.20
C ASP A 469 -19.57 -12.47 -6.26
N LEU A 470 -19.95 -11.18 -6.24
CA LEU A 470 -20.84 -10.57 -7.23
C LEU A 470 -20.24 -10.60 -8.65
N SER A 471 -18.97 -10.23 -8.80
CA SER A 471 -18.29 -10.24 -10.11
C SER A 471 -18.11 -11.64 -10.67
N SER A 472 -17.92 -12.63 -9.79
CA SER A 472 -17.85 -14.05 -10.14
C SER A 472 -19.22 -14.57 -10.59
N ALA A 473 -20.29 -14.20 -9.88
CA ALA A 473 -21.67 -14.54 -10.26
C ALA A 473 -22.05 -13.88 -11.59
N ALA A 474 -21.74 -12.61 -11.78
CA ALA A 474 -21.97 -11.88 -13.02
C ALA A 474 -21.27 -12.55 -14.21
N ARG A 475 -19.98 -12.92 -14.09
CA ARG A 475 -19.27 -13.64 -15.16
C ARG A 475 -19.91 -15.00 -15.49
N LYS A 476 -20.43 -15.72 -14.49
CA LYS A 476 -21.16 -16.98 -14.71
C LYS A 476 -22.50 -16.76 -15.41
N ALA A 477 -23.22 -15.69 -15.08
CA ALA A 477 -24.49 -15.33 -15.72
C ALA A 477 -24.28 -14.94 -17.18
N ILE A 478 -23.31 -14.03 -17.44
CA ILE A 478 -22.91 -13.61 -18.78
C ILE A 478 -22.46 -14.81 -19.62
N GLY A 479 -21.68 -15.74 -19.05
CA GLY A 479 -21.23 -16.95 -19.75
C GLY A 479 -22.34 -17.94 -20.11
N LYS A 480 -23.55 -17.81 -19.53
CA LYS A 480 -24.74 -18.62 -19.88
C LYS A 480 -25.65 -17.92 -20.89
N ALA A 481 -25.47 -16.62 -21.11
CA ALA A 481 -26.28 -15.87 -22.05
C ALA A 481 -25.85 -16.22 -23.48
N ALA A 482 -26.79 -16.72 -24.28
CA ALA A 482 -26.56 -17.02 -25.70
C ALA A 482 -26.39 -15.75 -26.55
N ASP A 483 -26.94 -14.63 -26.09
CA ASP A 483 -26.82 -13.32 -26.74
C ASP A 483 -26.48 -12.25 -25.70
N LEU A 484 -25.27 -11.70 -25.78
CA LEU A 484 -24.77 -10.65 -24.90
C LEU A 484 -25.48 -9.31 -25.11
N ASN A 485 -26.02 -9.08 -26.32
CA ASN A 485 -26.68 -7.82 -26.67
C ASN A 485 -28.15 -7.80 -26.23
N GLY A 486 -28.77 -8.97 -26.08
CA GLY A 486 -30.14 -9.13 -25.57
C GLY A 486 -30.24 -9.42 -24.07
N CYS A 487 -29.11 -9.62 -23.38
CA CYS A 487 -29.11 -10.01 -21.96
C CYS A 487 -29.28 -8.80 -21.03
N THR A 488 -30.45 -8.18 -21.05
CA THR A 488 -30.90 -7.32 -19.94
C THR A 488 -31.48 -8.21 -18.85
N THR A 489 -30.62 -8.86 -18.07
CA THR A 489 -31.07 -9.51 -16.83
C THR A 489 -31.62 -8.41 -15.93
N HIS A 490 -32.93 -8.43 -15.66
CA HIS A 490 -33.56 -7.42 -14.82
C HIS A 490 -32.86 -7.43 -13.44
N PRO A 491 -32.56 -6.27 -12.81
CA PRO A 491 -31.80 -6.22 -11.55
C PRO A 491 -32.35 -7.14 -10.46
N VAL A 492 -33.68 -7.35 -10.46
CA VAL A 492 -34.38 -8.27 -9.56
C VAL A 492 -33.98 -9.74 -9.79
N GLU A 493 -33.81 -10.17 -11.05
CA GLU A 493 -33.35 -11.54 -11.36
C GLU A 493 -31.90 -11.76 -10.94
N LEU A 494 -31.05 -10.74 -11.07
CA LEU A 494 -29.67 -10.74 -10.55
C LEU A 494 -29.62 -10.81 -9.02
N MET A 495 -30.52 -10.11 -8.33
CA MET A 495 -30.63 -10.19 -6.87
C MET A 495 -31.21 -11.51 -6.37
N ASN A 496 -32.03 -12.18 -7.18
CA ASN A 496 -32.64 -13.47 -6.87
C ASN A 496 -31.78 -14.67 -7.29
N ALA A 497 -30.73 -14.46 -8.10
CA ALA A 497 -29.76 -15.47 -8.47
C ALA A 497 -28.89 -15.85 -7.26
N GLU A 498 -29.45 -16.73 -6.42
CA GLU A 498 -28.90 -17.31 -5.19
C GLU A 498 -28.03 -16.37 -4.34
N PRO A 499 -28.56 -15.77 -3.25
CA PRO A 499 -27.69 -15.22 -2.24
C PRO A 499 -26.81 -16.37 -1.73
N ALA A 500 -25.50 -16.21 -1.90
CA ALA A 500 -24.47 -17.14 -1.48
C ALA A 500 -24.87 -17.74 -0.13
N ARG A 501 -25.19 -19.05 -0.14
CA ARG A 501 -25.58 -19.92 0.96
C ARG A 501 -25.73 -19.19 2.31
N LYS A 502 -26.98 -18.97 2.74
CA LYS A 502 -27.27 -18.72 4.16
C LYS A 502 -26.42 -19.69 4.99
N PRO A 503 -25.63 -19.20 5.97
CA PRO A 503 -24.80 -20.08 6.78
C PRO A 503 -25.70 -21.18 7.34
N LYS A 504 -25.33 -22.44 7.11
CA LYS A 504 -26.04 -23.59 7.66
C LYS A 504 -26.15 -23.35 9.17
N VAL A 505 -27.38 -23.08 9.62
CA VAL A 505 -27.72 -23.19 11.03
C VAL A 505 -27.32 -24.61 11.42
N PRO A 506 -26.41 -24.80 12.39
CA PRO A 506 -25.99 -26.13 12.79
C PRO A 506 -27.25 -26.91 13.16
N SER A 507 -27.37 -28.11 12.61
CA SER A 507 -28.46 -29.01 12.97
C SER A 507 -28.50 -29.14 14.49
N LYS A 508 -29.70 -29.10 15.06
CA LYS A 508 -29.99 -29.25 16.50
C LYS A 508 -29.39 -30.51 17.16
N SER A 509 -28.68 -31.36 16.42
CA SER A 509 -27.91 -32.49 16.95
C SER A 509 -26.54 -32.11 17.54
N ALA A 510 -26.05 -30.88 17.37
CA ALA A 510 -24.76 -30.44 17.97
C ALA A 510 -24.91 -29.60 19.26
N ALA A 511 -26.14 -29.25 19.65
CA ALA A 511 -26.41 -28.51 20.90
C ALA A 511 -26.52 -29.41 22.14
N ALA A 512 -26.57 -30.74 21.96
CA ALA A 512 -26.70 -31.70 23.06
C ALA A 512 -25.35 -32.14 23.65
N SER A 513 -24.21 -31.78 23.04
CA SER A 513 -22.88 -32.19 23.53
C SER A 513 -22.11 -31.09 24.26
N VAL A 514 -22.66 -29.88 24.41
CA VAL A 514 -21.99 -28.75 25.07
C VAL A 514 -22.54 -28.50 26.50
N THR A 515 -23.60 -29.22 26.89
CA THR A 515 -24.19 -29.12 28.24
C THR A 515 -23.63 -30.13 29.26
N GLN A 516 -22.56 -30.87 28.91
CA GLN A 516 -21.92 -31.84 29.80
C GLN A 516 -20.50 -31.47 30.29
N GLU A 517 -19.95 -30.31 29.91
CA GLU A 517 -18.65 -29.81 30.42
C GLU A 517 -18.77 -28.52 31.27
N ALA A 518 -19.97 -28.21 31.75
CA ALA A 518 -20.19 -27.14 32.72
C ALA A 518 -21.12 -27.63 33.85
N ASN A 519 -20.58 -28.52 34.69
CA ASN A 519 -21.00 -28.74 36.07
C ASN A 519 -19.77 -29.03 36.92
#